data_AF-A0A063BL98-F1
#
_entry.id   AF-A0A063BL98-F1
#
_cell.length_a   1.000
_cell.length_b   1.000
_cell.length_c   1.000
_cell.angle_alpha   90.00
_cell.angle_beta   90.00
_cell.angle_gamma   90.00
#
_symmetry.space_group_name_H-M   'P 1'
#
loop_
_entity.id
_entity.type
_entity.pdbx_description
1 polymer ?
#
loop_
_entity_poly.entity_id
_entity_poly.type
_entity_poly.pdbx_seq_one_letter_code
_entity_poly.pdbx_strand_id
1 'polypeptide(L)'
;MIVVFVATIPVATMPTVDTAPVLDHDKLTAFVERKWNDEILHALTDYIAIPAKSPAFDPDWEKRGYLERVVADAAQWAERQPVKGLTLEIVRLPGRTPVIFFETPATRAGSTDTILLYGHLDKQPEFDGWRADLGPWTPKFENGKLYGR
;
A
#
# COMPACT_ATOMS: atom_id res chain seq x y z
N MET A 1 -9.88 -6.69 2.21
CA MET A 1 -9.15 -5.57 2.81
C MET A 1 -8.90 -4.55 1.71
N ILE A 2 -9.30 -3.30 1.92
CA ILE A 2 -9.19 -2.27 0.89
C ILE A 2 -8.18 -1.22 1.37
N VAL A 3 -7.31 -0.78 0.46
CA VAL A 3 -6.49 0.43 0.61
C VAL A 3 -7.13 1.51 -0.25
N VAL A 4 -7.49 2.64 0.36
CA VAL A 4 -8.05 3.81 -0.33
C VAL A 4 -7.14 4.99 -0.07
N PHE A 5 -6.64 5.63 -1.12
CA PHE A 5 -5.92 6.91 -1.03
C PHE A 5 -6.79 8.01 -1.63
N VAL A 6 -7.05 9.06 -0.87
CA VAL A 6 -7.86 10.21 -1.27
C VAL A 6 -7.03 11.48 -1.12
N ALA A 7 -7.03 12.38 -2.10
CA ALA A 7 -6.41 13.69 -1.92
C ALA A 7 -7.46 14.81 -1.75
N THR A 8 -7.54 15.47 -0.58
CA THR A 8 -8.58 16.47 -0.21
C THR A 8 -8.07 17.61 0.71
N ILE A 9 -8.84 18.69 0.80
CA ILE A 9 -8.43 20.11 0.97
C ILE A 9 -8.24 20.58 2.44
N PRO A 10 -7.39 21.60 2.69
CA PRO A 10 -7.75 22.70 3.59
C PRO A 10 -7.87 24.04 2.84
N VAL A 11 -8.95 24.78 3.13
CA VAL A 11 -9.29 26.06 2.48
C VAL A 11 -8.47 27.20 3.09
N ALA A 12 -7.63 27.85 2.27
CA ALA A 12 -7.28 29.27 2.43
C ALA A 12 -6.75 29.83 1.10
N THR A 13 -7.36 30.92 0.64
CA THR A 13 -7.07 31.64 -0.61
C THR A 13 -5.86 32.58 -0.47
N MET A 14 -4.85 32.43 -1.32
CA MET A 14 -3.95 33.52 -1.76
C MET A 14 -3.55 33.30 -3.23
N PRO A 15 -3.40 34.37 -4.04
CA PRO A 15 -2.97 34.23 -5.42
C PRO A 15 -1.44 34.19 -5.48
N THR A 16 -0.87 33.08 -5.97
CA THR A 16 0.55 33.02 -6.34
C THR A 16 0.69 32.46 -7.74
N VAL A 17 1.50 33.13 -8.57
CA VAL A 17 1.82 32.75 -9.94
C VAL A 17 2.44 31.35 -9.94
N ASP A 18 1.74 30.42 -10.59
CA ASP A 18 2.04 29.00 -10.60
C ASP A 18 3.07 28.67 -11.69
N THR A 19 4.36 28.78 -11.37
CA THR A 19 5.38 28.01 -12.09
C THR A 19 5.61 26.73 -11.32
N ALA A 20 4.73 25.74 -11.54
CA ALA A 20 4.98 24.38 -11.06
C ALA A 20 6.36 23.94 -11.57
N PRO A 21 7.25 23.44 -10.70
CA PRO A 21 8.56 22.98 -11.13
C PRO A 21 8.38 21.87 -12.17
N VAL A 22 9.14 21.96 -13.27
CA VAL A 22 9.17 20.91 -14.28
C VAL A 22 9.69 19.63 -13.62
N LEU A 23 8.95 18.54 -13.81
CA LEU A 23 9.32 17.24 -13.26
C LEU A 23 10.62 16.76 -13.90
N ASP A 24 11.63 16.50 -13.07
CA ASP A 24 12.87 15.88 -13.49
C ASP A 24 12.68 14.36 -13.52
N HIS A 25 12.46 13.82 -14.70
CA HIS A 25 12.16 12.40 -14.90
C HIS A 25 13.31 11.47 -14.47
N ASP A 26 14.56 11.89 -14.64
CA ASP A 26 15.73 11.08 -14.28
C ASP A 26 15.88 11.01 -12.76
N LYS A 27 15.71 12.15 -12.07
CA LYS A 27 15.70 12.16 -10.60
C LYS A 27 14.54 11.35 -10.02
N LEU A 28 13.34 11.45 -10.62
CA LEU A 28 12.19 10.66 -10.17
C LEU A 28 12.44 9.17 -10.35
N THR A 29 12.94 8.75 -11.51
CA THR A 29 13.26 7.34 -11.79
C THR A 29 14.29 6.81 -10.79
N ALA A 30 15.38 7.55 -10.58
CA ALA A 30 16.41 7.16 -9.62
C ALA A 30 15.87 7.08 -8.17
N PHE A 31 14.94 7.96 -7.80
CA PHE A 31 14.28 7.90 -6.50
C PHE A 31 13.39 6.67 -6.36
N VAL A 32 12.55 6.37 -7.35
CA VAL A 32 11.66 5.21 -7.36
C VAL A 32 12.47 3.91 -7.32
N GLU A 33 13.52 3.80 -8.12
CA GLU A 33 14.41 2.62 -8.14
C GLU A 33 15.05 2.36 -6.76
N ARG A 34 15.56 3.41 -6.10
CA ARG A 34 16.10 3.25 -4.74
C ARG A 34 15.01 2.84 -3.75
N LYS A 35 13.85 3.50 -3.77
CA LYS A 35 12.72 3.13 -2.89
C LYS A 35 12.25 1.70 -3.12
N TRP A 36 12.23 1.26 -4.38
CA TRP A 36 11.85 -0.10 -4.73
C TRP A 36 12.82 -1.12 -4.15
N ASN A 37 14.11 -0.95 -4.44
CA ASN A 37 15.15 -1.91 -4.08
C ASN A 37 15.46 -1.91 -2.57
N ASP A 38 15.52 -0.73 -1.95
CA ASP A 38 15.98 -0.58 -0.56
C ASP A 38 14.85 -0.79 0.46
N GLU A 39 13.58 -0.62 0.07
CA GLU A 39 12.44 -0.65 1.01
C GLU A 39 11.29 -1.54 0.55
N ILE A 40 10.72 -1.28 -0.63
CA ILE A 40 9.46 -1.92 -1.05
C ILE A 40 9.66 -3.42 -1.29
N LEU A 41 10.77 -3.83 -1.91
CA LEU A 41 11.05 -5.24 -2.18
C LEU A 41 11.12 -6.06 -0.88
N HIS A 42 11.75 -5.51 0.16
CA HIS A 42 11.82 -6.13 1.47
C HIS A 42 10.44 -6.22 2.13
N ALA A 43 9.67 -5.12 2.14
CA ALA A 43 8.33 -5.10 2.70
C ALA A 43 7.36 -6.06 1.99
N LEU A 44 7.44 -6.15 0.65
CA LEU A 44 6.65 -7.11 -0.14
C LEU A 44 7.06 -8.55 0.13
N THR A 45 8.36 -8.82 0.31
CA THR A 45 8.87 -10.15 0.69
C THR A 45 8.25 -10.57 2.03
N ASP A 46 8.30 -9.72 3.04
CA ASP A 46 7.71 -10.00 4.36
C ASP A 46 6.19 -10.18 4.29
N TYR A 47 5.50 -9.33 3.52
CA TYR A 47 4.06 -9.41 3.29
C TYR A 47 3.65 -10.74 2.61
N ILE A 48 4.42 -11.21 1.62
CA ILE A 48 4.16 -12.48 0.93
C ILE A 48 4.14 -13.66 1.92
N ALA A 49 5.04 -13.65 2.90
CA ALA A 49 5.15 -14.73 3.89
C ALA A 49 3.92 -14.85 4.81
N ILE A 50 3.02 -13.87 4.81
CA ILE A 50 1.79 -13.87 5.62
C ILE A 50 0.64 -14.51 4.82
N PRO A 51 0.02 -15.60 5.30
CA PRO A 51 -1.11 -16.26 4.64
C PRO A 51 -2.43 -15.52 4.93
N ALA A 52 -2.48 -14.23 4.60
CA ALA A 52 -3.60 -13.33 4.84
C ALA A 52 -4.74 -13.55 3.82
N LYS A 53 -5.38 -14.73 3.92
CA LYS A 53 -6.44 -15.14 3.00
C LYS A 53 -7.71 -14.30 3.17
N SER A 54 -8.40 -14.03 2.06
CA SER A 54 -9.70 -13.35 2.07
C SER A 54 -10.73 -14.16 2.87
N PRO A 55 -11.74 -13.52 3.50
CA PRO A 55 -12.78 -14.21 4.27
C PRO A 55 -13.51 -15.33 3.51
N ALA A 56 -13.63 -15.22 2.18
CA ALA A 56 -14.22 -16.25 1.33
C ALA A 56 -13.45 -17.58 1.34
N PHE A 57 -12.17 -17.56 1.72
CA PHE A 57 -11.28 -18.73 1.76
C PHE A 57 -10.83 -19.10 3.18
N ASP A 58 -11.17 -18.28 4.17
CA ASP A 58 -10.84 -18.52 5.58
C ASP A 58 -11.95 -17.93 6.48
N PRO A 59 -12.99 -18.70 6.82
CA PRO A 59 -14.09 -18.21 7.66
C PRO A 59 -13.66 -17.77 9.07
N ASP A 60 -12.54 -18.29 9.57
CA ASP A 60 -11.96 -17.93 10.87
C ASP A 60 -10.88 -16.83 10.77
N TRP A 61 -10.84 -16.07 9.67
CA TRP A 61 -9.84 -15.04 9.40
C TRP A 61 -9.61 -14.07 10.57
N GLU A 62 -10.69 -13.69 11.26
CA GLU A 62 -10.66 -12.75 12.38
C GLU A 62 -9.89 -13.34 13.57
N LYS A 63 -10.10 -14.63 13.86
CA LYS A 63 -9.37 -15.34 14.92
C LYS A 63 -7.90 -15.56 14.55
N ARG A 64 -7.60 -15.78 13.26
CA ARG A 64 -6.20 -15.96 12.81
C ARG A 64 -5.38 -14.68 12.89
N GLY A 65 -6.02 -13.52 12.74
CA GLY A 65 -5.37 -12.21 12.88
C GLY A 65 -4.37 -11.86 11.77
N TYR A 66 -4.23 -12.67 10.72
CA TYR A 66 -3.28 -12.39 9.63
C TYR A 66 -3.61 -11.11 8.86
N LEU A 67 -4.90 -10.84 8.62
CA LEU A 67 -5.34 -9.61 7.96
C LEU A 67 -5.05 -8.38 8.85
N GLU A 68 -5.23 -8.48 10.17
CA GLU A 68 -4.86 -7.40 11.10
C GLU A 68 -3.34 -7.16 11.10
N ARG A 69 -2.53 -8.22 11.08
CA ARG A 69 -1.08 -8.08 10.97
C ARG A 69 -0.69 -7.37 9.68
N VAL A 70 -1.21 -7.79 8.53
CA VAL A 70 -0.93 -7.15 7.23
C VAL A 70 -1.33 -5.67 7.26
N VAL A 71 -2.49 -5.34 7.83
CA VAL A 71 -2.93 -3.94 7.98
C VAL A 71 -1.96 -3.14 8.83
N ALA A 72 -1.56 -3.67 9.99
CA ALA A 72 -0.65 -2.98 10.88
C ALA A 72 0.72 -2.75 10.22
N ASP A 73 1.28 -3.78 9.57
CA ASP A 73 2.58 -3.72 8.89
C ASP A 73 2.54 -2.68 7.74
N ALA A 74 1.45 -2.67 6.95
CA ALA A 74 1.27 -1.72 5.86
C ALA A 74 1.06 -0.27 6.35
N ALA A 75 0.25 -0.08 7.39
CA ALA A 75 0.03 1.23 7.99
C ALA A 75 1.32 1.81 8.55
N GLN A 76 2.07 1.01 9.31
CA GLN A 76 3.34 1.41 9.89
C GLN A 76 4.38 1.74 8.81
N TRP A 77 4.40 1.00 7.69
CA TRP A 77 5.28 1.33 6.56
C TRP A 77 4.91 2.67 5.91
N ALA A 78 3.61 2.93 5.72
CA ALA A 78 3.13 4.14 5.09
C ALA A 78 3.35 5.39 5.97
N GLU A 79 3.18 5.30 7.29
CA GLU A 79 3.45 6.39 8.24
C GLU A 79 4.91 6.87 8.21
N ARG A 80 5.86 5.99 7.85
CA ARG A 80 7.28 6.35 7.73
C ARG A 80 7.61 7.08 6.44
N GLN A 81 6.69 7.15 5.48
CA GLN A 81 6.95 7.79 4.20
C GLN A 81 6.80 9.31 4.32
N PRO A 82 7.70 10.10 3.70
CA PRO A 82 7.70 11.56 3.84
C PRO A 82 6.64 12.24 2.95
N VAL A 83 5.38 11.79 3.03
CA VAL A 83 4.25 12.37 2.30
C VAL A 83 3.67 13.51 3.14
N LYS A 84 3.87 14.75 2.70
CA LYS A 84 3.44 15.94 3.43
C LYS A 84 1.92 15.93 3.63
N GLY A 85 1.48 16.09 4.87
CA GLY A 85 0.06 16.19 5.21
C GLY A 85 -0.72 14.88 5.09
N LEU A 86 -0.04 13.73 4.96
CA LEU A 86 -0.69 12.42 4.96
C LEU A 86 -1.36 12.17 6.32
N THR A 87 -2.66 11.91 6.29
CA THR A 87 -3.43 11.30 7.37
C THR A 87 -3.65 9.82 7.04
N LEU A 88 -3.68 8.99 8.08
CA LEU A 88 -3.91 7.56 7.97
C LEU A 88 -4.96 7.17 9.02
N GLU A 89 -6.00 6.48 8.58
CA GLU A 89 -7.00 5.86 9.43
C GLU A 89 -7.16 4.38 9.08
N ILE A 90 -7.24 3.52 10.09
CA ILE A 90 -7.66 2.13 9.89
C ILE A 90 -9.13 2.01 10.32
N VAL A 91 -10.02 2.06 9.33
CA VAL A 91 -11.47 1.99 9.53
C VAL A 91 -11.89 0.55 9.82
N ARG A 92 -12.67 0.36 10.89
CA ARG A 92 -13.17 -0.96 11.32
C ARG A 92 -14.68 -0.93 11.50
N LEU A 93 -15.33 -1.98 11.02
CA LEU A 93 -16.74 -2.25 11.21
C LEU A 93 -16.93 -3.69 11.72
N PRO A 94 -17.86 -3.95 12.65
CA PRO A 94 -18.11 -5.30 13.15
C PRO A 94 -18.36 -6.31 12.02
N GLY A 95 -17.66 -7.44 12.05
CA GLY A 95 -17.79 -8.51 11.06
C GLY A 95 -17.30 -8.16 9.65
N ARG A 96 -16.50 -7.09 9.48
CA ARG A 96 -15.91 -6.67 8.20
C ARG A 96 -14.38 -6.65 8.32
N THR A 97 -13.69 -6.95 7.21
CA THR A 97 -12.23 -6.77 7.17
C THR A 97 -11.89 -5.29 7.31
N PRO A 98 -10.78 -4.94 7.98
CA PRO A 98 -10.31 -3.55 8.07
C PRO A 98 -10.02 -2.92 6.70
N VAL A 99 -10.08 -1.59 6.66
CA VAL A 99 -9.74 -0.74 5.52
C VAL A 99 -8.67 0.25 5.96
N ILE A 100 -7.59 0.37 5.19
CA ILE A 100 -6.60 1.43 5.40
C ILE A 100 -6.99 2.59 4.51
N PHE A 101 -7.30 3.72 5.13
CA PHE A 101 -7.68 4.95 4.47
C PHE A 101 -6.54 5.96 4.63
N PHE A 102 -6.08 6.48 3.51
CA PHE A 102 -5.06 7.51 3.43
C PHE A 102 -5.66 8.77 2.86
N GLU A 103 -5.32 9.91 3.44
CA GLU A 103 -5.71 11.20 2.88
C GLU A 103 -4.57 12.20 2.88
N THR A 104 -4.40 12.98 1.80
CA THR A 104 -3.37 14.03 1.72
C THR A 104 -3.91 15.28 1.03
N PRO A 105 -3.53 16.49 1.46
CA PRO A 105 -3.96 17.69 0.77
C PRO A 105 -3.32 17.88 -0.59
N ALA A 106 -4.11 18.49 -1.49
CA ALA A 106 -3.58 18.97 -2.75
C ALA A 106 -2.40 19.92 -2.50
N THR A 107 -1.33 19.74 -3.28
CA THR A 107 -0.13 20.58 -3.16
C THR A 107 -0.31 21.96 -3.79
N ARG A 108 -1.23 22.10 -4.76
CA ARG A 108 -1.63 23.36 -5.37
C ARG A 108 -2.76 24.01 -4.56
N ALA A 109 -2.54 25.23 -4.09
CA ALA A 109 -3.55 26.02 -3.38
C ALA A 109 -4.80 26.22 -4.25
N GLY A 110 -5.99 26.05 -3.66
CA GLY A 110 -7.26 26.21 -4.36
C GLY A 110 -7.61 25.10 -5.37
N SER A 111 -6.81 24.04 -5.46
CA SER A 111 -7.14 22.86 -6.27
C SER A 111 -8.42 22.19 -5.75
N THR A 112 -9.30 21.81 -6.67
CA THR A 112 -10.55 21.07 -6.36
C THR A 112 -10.54 19.65 -6.91
N ASP A 113 -9.49 19.27 -7.64
CA ASP A 113 -9.31 17.92 -8.18
C ASP A 113 -8.95 16.93 -7.07
N THR A 114 -9.50 15.71 -7.18
CA THR A 114 -9.21 14.59 -6.30
C THR A 114 -8.78 13.38 -7.13
N ILE A 115 -7.71 12.74 -6.70
CA ILE A 115 -7.26 11.45 -7.24
C ILE A 115 -7.58 10.37 -6.21
N LEU A 116 -8.16 9.27 -6.68
CA LEU A 116 -8.41 8.07 -5.89
C LEU A 116 -7.48 6.95 -6.35
N LEU A 117 -6.68 6.39 -5.44
CA LEU A 117 -5.95 5.15 -5.66
C LEU A 117 -6.58 4.04 -4.81
N TYR A 118 -6.77 2.87 -5.42
CA TYR A 118 -7.40 1.72 -4.78
C TYR A 118 -6.52 0.48 -4.93
N GLY A 119 -6.41 -0.30 -3.85
CA GLY A 119 -5.75 -1.60 -3.84
C GLY A 119 -6.32 -2.54 -2.77
N HIS A 120 -5.82 -3.78 -2.71
CA HIS A 120 -6.17 -4.75 -1.68
C HIS A 120 -4.93 -5.54 -1.24
N LEU A 121 -4.96 -6.06 0.00
CA LEU A 121 -3.86 -6.82 0.59
C LEU A 121 -4.29 -8.21 1.11
N ASP A 122 -5.55 -8.59 0.90
CA ASP A 122 -6.01 -9.96 1.15
C ASP A 122 -5.75 -10.85 -0.07
N LYS A 123 -5.58 -12.14 0.19
CA LYS A 123 -5.02 -13.09 -0.78
C LYS A 123 -6.00 -14.21 -1.10
N GLN A 124 -5.91 -14.67 -2.36
CA GLN A 124 -6.46 -15.95 -2.79
C GLN A 124 -5.76 -17.10 -2.05
N PRO A 125 -6.37 -18.30 -1.97
CA PRO A 125 -5.78 -19.43 -1.27
C PRO A 125 -4.54 -19.95 -1.99
N GLU A 126 -3.94 -20.97 -1.39
CA GLU A 126 -2.91 -21.79 -2.02
C GLU A 126 -3.45 -22.42 -3.32
N PHE A 127 -2.59 -22.52 -4.33
CA PHE A 127 -2.86 -23.29 -5.56
C PHE A 127 -1.75 -24.30 -5.76
N ASP A 128 -2.06 -25.39 -6.46
CA ASP A 128 -1.09 -26.39 -6.85
C ASP A 128 -0.24 -25.92 -8.04
N GLY A 129 0.87 -26.64 -8.30
CA GLY A 129 1.71 -26.41 -9.48
C GLY A 129 2.89 -25.46 -9.27
N TRP A 130 3.23 -25.11 -8.03
CA TRP A 130 4.48 -24.41 -7.73
C TRP A 130 5.70 -25.25 -8.13
N ARG A 131 6.74 -24.57 -8.62
CA ARG A 131 8.08 -25.18 -8.80
C ARG A 131 8.56 -25.75 -7.46
N ALA A 132 9.32 -26.84 -7.48
CA ALA A 132 9.66 -27.62 -6.28
C ALA A 132 10.29 -26.83 -5.11
N ASP A 133 10.92 -25.70 -5.39
CA ASP A 133 11.59 -24.82 -4.43
C ASP A 133 10.84 -23.48 -4.20
N LEU A 134 9.61 -23.35 -4.72
CA LEU A 134 8.74 -22.19 -4.54
C LEU A 134 7.50 -22.58 -3.74
N GLY A 135 6.87 -21.60 -3.10
CA GLY A 135 5.60 -21.78 -2.42
C GLY A 135 4.83 -20.47 -2.29
N PRO A 136 3.51 -20.54 -2.04
CA PRO A 136 2.66 -19.35 -1.96
C PRO A 136 3.08 -18.40 -0.83
N TRP A 137 3.53 -18.96 0.30
CA TRP A 137 3.92 -18.23 1.51
C TRP A 137 5.44 -18.24 1.76
N THR A 138 6.21 -18.69 0.77
CA THR A 138 7.67 -18.76 0.84
C THR A 138 8.24 -17.82 -0.22
N PRO A 139 8.35 -16.51 0.08
CA PRO A 139 8.81 -15.54 -0.90
C PRO A 139 10.21 -15.90 -1.39
N LYS A 140 10.40 -15.85 -2.70
CA LYS A 140 11.72 -16.08 -3.30
C LYS A 140 12.02 -15.02 -4.35
N PHE A 141 13.10 -14.27 -4.15
CA PHE A 141 13.61 -13.34 -5.17
C PHE A 141 14.71 -14.04 -5.98
N GLU A 142 14.48 -14.24 -7.28
CA GLU A 142 15.41 -14.92 -8.17
C GLU A 142 15.36 -14.28 -9.56
N ASN A 143 16.53 -13.91 -10.10
CA ASN A 143 16.70 -13.35 -11.44
C ASN A 143 15.76 -12.15 -11.71
N GLY A 144 15.66 -11.22 -10.75
CA GLY A 144 14.83 -10.02 -10.88
C GLY A 144 13.33 -10.24 -10.68
N LYS A 145 12.90 -11.43 -10.23
CA LYS A 145 11.49 -11.77 -10.00
C LYS A 145 11.26 -12.16 -8.54
N LEU A 146 10.29 -11.51 -7.89
CA LEU A 146 9.79 -11.91 -6.58
C LEU A 146 8.61 -12.88 -6.76
N TYR A 147 8.79 -14.13 -6.36
CA TYR A 147 7.77 -15.18 -6.41
C TYR A 147 7.06 -15.31 -5.06
N GLY A 148 5.75 -15.49 -5.11
CA GLY A 148 4.89 -15.63 -3.94
C GLY A 148 3.43 -15.27 -4.26
N ARG A 149 2.53 -15.51 -3.31
CA ARG A 149 1.12 -15.13 -3.40
C ARG A 149 0.85 -13.77 -2.73
#